data_AF-I3EHQ7-F1
#
_entry.id   AF-I3EHQ7-F1
#
_cell.length_a   1.000
_cell.length_b   1.000
_cell.length_c   1.000
_cell.angle_alpha   90.00
_cell.angle_beta   90.00
_cell.angle_gamma   90.00
#
_symmetry.space_group_name_H-M   'P 1'
#
loop_
_entity.id
_entity.type
_entity.pdbx_description
1 polymer ?
#
loop_
_entity_poly.entity_id
_entity_poly.type
_entity_poly.pdbx_seq_one_letter_code
_entity_poly.pdbx_strand_id
1 'polypeptide(L)'
;MDEFSPRRRDVKQENAFSSLKRLKTDLNLSEILVVFTTASGQLSIPGMYDPISMTLRALLLCELVLRGGITIDSSGIISVRDGYMFIDELHDEVYHNIKKAVNPKPIKSWLLLLNGETYSIKKDKYHIRNTRKRVGKSLVEKKY
;
A
#
# COMPACT_ATOMS: atom_id res chain seq x y z
N MET A 1 0.36 -33.10 -13.84
CA MET A 1 0.24 -32.30 -12.59
C MET A 1 1.66 -31.96 -12.20
N ASP A 2 2.19 -30.86 -12.73
CA ASP A 2 3.57 -30.46 -12.47
C ASP A 2 3.62 -29.73 -11.14
N GLU A 3 4.31 -30.36 -10.19
CA GLU A 3 4.59 -29.86 -8.86
C GLU A 3 5.48 -28.62 -8.98
N PHE A 4 4.89 -27.44 -8.69
CA PHE A 4 5.60 -26.17 -8.70
C PHE A 4 6.56 -26.12 -7.51
N SER A 5 7.74 -26.73 -7.66
CA SER A 5 8.83 -26.56 -6.71
C SER A 5 9.43 -25.15 -6.87
N PRO A 6 9.41 -24.30 -5.83
CA PRO A 6 10.00 -22.97 -5.90
C PRO A 6 11.51 -23.10 -6.17
N ARG A 7 12.03 -22.31 -7.11
CA ARG A 7 13.44 -22.39 -7.50
C ARG A 7 14.26 -21.76 -6.37
N ARG A 8 15.48 -22.25 -6.10
CA ARG A 8 16.39 -21.70 -5.06
C ARG A 8 16.64 -20.18 -5.11
N ARG A 9 16.25 -19.49 -6.18
CA ARG A 9 16.27 -18.01 -6.29
C ARG A 9 15.15 -17.34 -5.49
N ASP A 10 14.06 -18.03 -5.21
CA ASP A 10 12.89 -17.53 -4.48
C ASP A 10 13.14 -17.49 -2.95
N VAL A 11 14.24 -18.09 -2.48
CA VAL A 11 14.58 -18.27 -1.05
C VAL A 11 15.45 -17.12 -0.50
N LYS A 12 15.99 -16.23 -1.34
CA LYS A 12 16.77 -15.06 -0.86
C LYS A 12 15.91 -13.80 -0.76
N GLN A 13 14.97 -13.82 0.18
CA GLN A 13 14.13 -12.67 0.52
C GLN A 13 14.83 -11.64 1.44
N GLU A 14 16.15 -11.53 1.37
CA GLU A 14 16.94 -10.64 2.24
C GLU A 14 17.26 -9.28 1.59
N ASN A 15 16.92 -9.10 0.30
CA ASN A 15 17.33 -7.93 -0.49
C ASN A 15 16.18 -7.05 -1.03
N ALA A 16 14.96 -7.18 -0.51
CA ALA A 16 13.87 -6.26 -0.91
C ALA A 16 14.25 -4.79 -0.62
N PHE A 17 14.95 -4.55 0.49
CA PHE A 17 15.49 -3.25 0.87
C PHE A 17 16.54 -2.69 -0.11
N SER A 18 17.26 -3.53 -0.86
CA SER A 18 18.34 -3.06 -1.76
C SER A 18 17.81 -2.56 -3.11
N SER A 19 16.62 -3.01 -3.50
CA SER A 19 16.03 -2.67 -4.80
C SER A 19 15.40 -1.27 -4.81
N LEU A 20 14.73 -0.87 -3.73
CA LEU A 20 14.20 0.50 -3.58
C LEU A 20 15.33 1.55 -3.46
N LYS A 21 16.45 1.23 -2.79
CA LYS A 21 17.62 2.13 -2.73
C LYS A 21 18.22 2.45 -4.10
N ARG A 22 17.91 1.67 -5.14
CA ARG A 22 18.38 1.89 -6.51
C ARG A 22 17.46 2.81 -7.31
N LEU A 23 16.25 3.09 -6.84
CA LEU A 23 15.37 4.07 -7.46
C LEU A 23 15.96 5.47 -7.23
N LYS A 24 16.23 6.20 -8.31
CA LYS A 24 16.70 7.58 -8.28
C LYS A 24 15.56 8.58 -8.05
N THR A 25 14.57 8.22 -7.23
CA THR A 25 13.36 9.01 -7.04
C THR A 25 12.97 9.04 -5.57
N ASP A 26 12.69 10.23 -5.04
CA ASP A 26 12.16 10.42 -3.68
C ASP A 26 10.62 10.23 -3.59
N LEU A 27 10.03 9.73 -4.68
CA LEU A 27 8.60 9.48 -4.80
C LEU A 27 8.23 8.08 -4.30
N ASN A 28 7.12 8.01 -3.58
CA ASN A 28 6.49 6.77 -3.14
C ASN A 28 5.68 6.15 -4.29
N LEU A 29 5.40 4.85 -4.23
CA LEU A 29 4.66 4.17 -5.30
C LEU A 29 3.28 4.79 -5.58
N SER A 30 2.57 5.23 -4.54
CA SER A 30 1.27 5.90 -4.66
C SER A 30 1.36 7.26 -5.36
N GLU A 31 2.44 8.01 -5.15
CA GLU A 31 2.73 9.29 -5.81
C GLU A 31 3.06 9.06 -7.29
N ILE A 32 3.89 8.06 -7.59
CA ILE A 32 4.25 7.69 -8.97
C ILE A 32 2.99 7.35 -9.78
N LEU A 33 2.06 6.58 -9.20
CA LEU A 33 0.79 6.28 -9.86
C LEU A 33 0.01 7.56 -10.19
N VAL A 34 -0.10 8.50 -9.24
CA VAL A 34 -0.82 9.74 -9.47
C VAL A 34 -0.19 10.54 -10.61
N VAL A 35 1.14 10.70 -10.61
CA VAL A 35 1.88 11.37 -11.69
C VAL A 35 1.62 10.72 -13.05
N PHE A 36 1.60 9.39 -13.14
CA PHE A 36 1.32 8.70 -14.40
C PHE A 36 -0.14 8.88 -14.86
N THR A 37 -1.09 8.86 -13.93
CA THR A 37 -2.51 9.07 -14.26
C THR A 37 -2.81 10.52 -14.67
N THR A 38 -2.13 11.50 -14.07
CA THR A 38 -2.30 12.91 -14.47
C THR A 38 -1.64 13.20 -15.81
N ALA A 39 -0.45 12.64 -16.07
CA ALA A 39 0.25 12.80 -17.35
C ALA A 39 -0.52 12.18 -18.54
N SER A 40 -1.24 11.09 -18.32
CA SER A 40 -2.03 10.42 -19.36
C SER A 40 -3.40 11.06 -19.63
N GLY A 41 -3.78 12.11 -18.88
CA GLY A 41 -5.09 12.76 -19.02
C GLY A 41 -6.27 11.89 -18.56
N GLN A 42 -6.02 10.74 -17.92
CA GLN A 42 -7.03 9.93 -17.25
C GLN A 42 -7.44 10.61 -15.93
N LEU A 43 -8.11 11.76 -16.05
CA LEU A 43 -8.92 12.33 -14.99
C LEU A 43 -10.14 11.42 -14.83
N SER A 44 -10.18 10.68 -13.73
CA SER A 44 -11.23 9.76 -13.30
C SER A 44 -12.61 10.09 -13.89
N ILE A 45 -13.18 9.15 -14.64
CA ILE A 45 -14.59 9.18 -15.01
C ILE A 45 -15.40 9.16 -13.69
N PRO A 46 -16.21 10.19 -13.39
CA PRO A 46 -17.02 10.18 -12.19
C PRO A 46 -18.19 9.20 -12.37
N GLY A 47 -18.32 8.20 -11.49
CA GLY A 47 -19.59 7.45 -11.36
C GLY A 47 -19.52 5.97 -10.97
N MET A 48 -18.39 5.27 -11.09
CA MET A 48 -18.30 3.85 -10.74
C MET A 48 -16.91 3.51 -10.18
N TYR A 49 -16.86 2.59 -9.21
CA TYR A 49 -15.67 1.93 -8.64
C TYR A 49 -14.35 2.49 -9.17
N ASP A 50 -13.80 3.49 -8.51
CA ASP A 50 -12.59 4.15 -8.96
C ASP A 50 -11.39 3.20 -8.82
N PRO A 51 -10.93 2.54 -9.91
CA PRO A 51 -9.91 1.50 -9.79
C PRO A 51 -8.62 2.12 -9.24
N ILE A 52 -8.36 3.40 -9.55
CA ILE A 52 -7.24 4.16 -9.02
C ILE A 52 -7.32 4.26 -7.49
N SER A 53 -8.51 4.41 -6.90
CA SER A 53 -8.67 4.43 -5.44
C SER A 53 -8.19 3.12 -4.82
N MET A 54 -8.60 1.97 -5.37
CA MET A 54 -8.17 0.65 -4.91
C MET A 54 -6.69 0.41 -5.16
N THR A 55 -6.17 0.79 -6.32
CA THR A 55 -4.75 0.69 -6.65
C THR A 55 -3.90 1.51 -5.68
N LEU A 56 -4.34 2.72 -5.30
CA LEU A 56 -3.64 3.51 -4.28
C LEU A 56 -3.51 2.76 -2.95
N ARG A 57 -4.57 2.08 -2.48
CA ARG A 57 -4.51 1.30 -1.23
C ARG A 57 -3.57 0.11 -1.36
N ALA A 58 -3.59 -0.57 -2.50
CA ALA A 58 -2.68 -1.66 -2.78
C ALA A 58 -1.22 -1.17 -2.78
N LEU A 59 -0.93 -0.03 -3.41
CA LEU A 59 0.42 0.54 -3.45
C LEU A 59 0.91 0.99 -2.06
N LEU A 60 0.04 1.54 -1.21
CA LEU A 60 0.39 1.85 0.19
C LEU A 60 0.84 0.58 0.94
N LEU A 61 0.11 -0.52 0.78
CA LEU A 61 0.49 -1.81 1.39
C LEU A 61 1.78 -2.37 0.77
N CYS A 62 1.95 -2.28 -0.55
CA CYS A 62 3.18 -2.71 -1.22
C CYS A 62 4.40 -1.95 -0.70
N GLU A 63 4.32 -0.63 -0.56
CA GLU A 63 5.41 0.20 -0.05
C GLU A 63 5.80 -0.22 1.38
N LEU A 64 4.81 -0.47 2.25
CA LEU A 64 5.04 -0.95 3.61
C LEU A 64 5.73 -2.32 3.63
N VAL A 65 5.40 -3.22 2.71
CA VAL A 65 6.09 -4.52 2.57
C VAL A 65 7.54 -4.32 2.12
N LEU A 66 7.75 -3.52 1.07
CA LEU A 66 9.07 -3.30 0.48
C LEU A 66 10.05 -2.61 1.46
N ARG A 67 9.52 -1.73 2.31
CA ARG A 67 10.28 -1.07 3.39
C ARG A 67 10.31 -1.87 4.69
N GLY A 68 9.77 -3.09 4.69
CA GLY A 68 9.83 -4.01 5.82
C GLY A 68 9.03 -3.61 7.05
N GLY A 69 8.04 -2.70 6.92
CA GLY A 69 7.12 -2.37 8.01
C GLY A 69 6.07 -3.45 8.24
N ILE A 70 5.63 -4.13 7.17
CA ILE A 70 4.69 -5.24 7.25
C ILE A 70 5.21 -6.46 6.50
N THR A 71 4.70 -7.63 6.86
CA THR A 71 5.00 -8.91 6.23
C THR A 71 3.72 -9.60 5.79
N ILE A 72 3.82 -10.38 4.72
CA ILE A 72 2.72 -11.16 4.19
C ILE A 72 3.12 -12.63 4.35
N ASP A 73 2.32 -13.39 5.08
CA ASP A 73 2.48 -14.83 5.20
C ASP A 73 2.00 -15.56 3.93
N SER A 74 2.43 -16.80 3.76
CA SER A 74 1.97 -17.75 2.74
C SER A 74 0.44 -17.86 2.64
N SER A 75 -0.28 -17.68 3.75
CA SER A 75 -1.74 -17.65 3.82
C SER A 75 -2.37 -16.31 3.37
N GLY A 76 -1.55 -15.33 2.95
CA GLY A 76 -2.00 -13.98 2.59
C GLY A 76 -2.43 -13.11 3.77
N ILE A 77 -2.01 -13.46 4.99
CA ILE A 77 -2.28 -12.70 6.21
C ILE A 77 -1.21 -11.62 6.38
N ILE A 78 -1.63 -10.41 6.71
CA ILE A 78 -0.72 -9.28 6.95
C ILE A 78 -0.40 -9.19 8.45
N SER A 79 0.89 -9.15 8.75
CA SER A 79 1.43 -8.98 10.12
C SER A 79 2.43 -7.82 10.17
N VAL A 80 2.43 -7.08 11.28
CA VAL A 80 3.36 -5.96 11.52
C VAL A 80 4.75 -6.48 11.89
N ARG A 81 5.79 -5.80 11.41
CA ARG A 81 7.18 -6.03 11.84
C ARG A 81 7.67 -4.82 12.64
N ASP A 82 8.34 -5.08 13.76
CA ASP A 82 9.01 -4.04 14.52
C ASP A 82 10.26 -3.56 13.75
N GLY A 83 10.40 -2.25 13.59
CA GLY A 83 11.46 -1.64 12.76
C GLY A 83 10.95 -0.79 11.59
N TYR A 84 9.64 -0.52 11.50
CA TYR A 84 9.11 0.46 10.56
C TYR A 84 9.71 1.86 10.81
N MET A 85 10.34 2.41 9.77
CA MET A 85 10.75 3.81 9.72
C MET A 85 9.65 4.65 9.09
N PHE A 86 9.34 5.80 9.71
CA PHE A 86 8.35 6.74 9.20
C PHE A 86 8.65 7.14 7.74
N ILE A 87 7.63 7.05 6.88
CA ILE A 87 7.70 7.40 5.45
C ILE A 87 7.00 8.74 5.22
N ASP A 88 5.69 8.76 5.47
CA ASP A 88 4.82 9.91 5.42
C ASP A 88 3.61 9.63 6.34
N GLU A 89 2.76 10.65 6.55
CA GLU A 89 1.58 10.53 7.41
C GLU A 89 0.57 9.48 6.92
N LEU A 90 0.52 9.21 5.61
CA LEU A 90 -0.47 8.32 5.02
C LEU A 90 -0.09 6.85 5.24
N HIS A 91 1.17 6.50 5.01
CA HIS A 91 1.72 5.19 5.29
C HIS A 91 1.77 4.91 6.79
N ASP A 92 2.10 5.92 7.61
CA ASP A 92 2.10 5.77 9.06
C ASP A 92 0.69 5.47 9.59
N GLU A 93 -0.34 6.17 9.10
CA GLU A 93 -1.73 5.86 9.45
C GLU A 93 -2.12 4.42 9.10
N VAL A 94 -1.76 3.95 7.89
CA VAL A 94 -2.03 2.57 7.46
C VAL A 94 -1.30 1.56 8.35
N TYR A 95 0.00 1.77 8.60
CA TYR A 95 0.80 0.93 9.47
C TYR A 95 0.20 0.84 10.87
N HIS A 96 -0.21 1.97 11.43
CA HIS A 96 -0.78 2.06 12.76
C HIS A 96 -2.18 1.42 12.84
N ASN A 97 -2.97 1.51 11.76
CA ASN A 97 -4.24 0.81 11.61
C ASN A 97 -4.06 -0.71 11.64
N ILE A 98 -3.04 -1.23 10.95
CA ILE A 98 -2.70 -2.66 10.98
C ILE A 98 -2.21 -3.06 12.36
N LYS A 99 -1.36 -2.26 13.01
CA LYS A 99 -0.84 -2.52 14.36
C LYS A 99 -1.94 -2.54 15.43
N LYS A 100 -2.96 -1.67 15.32
CA LYS A 100 -4.12 -1.61 16.22
C LYS A 100 -5.19 -2.68 15.91
N ALA A 101 -4.99 -3.52 14.90
CA ALA A 101 -5.97 -4.54 14.55
C ALA A 101 -6.01 -5.64 15.63
N VAL A 102 -7.20 -5.86 16.21
CA VAL A 102 -7.39 -6.89 17.25
C VAL A 102 -7.15 -8.30 16.70
N ASN A 103 -7.53 -8.54 15.44
CA ASN A 103 -7.37 -9.84 14.78
C ASN A 103 -6.59 -9.68 13.48
N PRO A 104 -5.64 -10.59 13.18
CA PRO A 104 -4.99 -10.67 11.88
C PRO A 104 -6.02 -10.75 10.75
N LYS A 105 -5.73 -10.11 9.62
CA LYS A 105 -6.64 -10.07 8.46
C LYS A 105 -5.90 -10.38 7.18
N PRO A 106 -6.57 -11.03 6.21
CA PRO A 106 -5.98 -11.26 4.91
C PRO A 106 -5.88 -9.95 4.12
N ILE A 107 -5.00 -9.93 3.11
CA ILE A 107 -4.77 -8.77 2.22
C ILE A 107 -6.08 -8.22 1.64
N LYS A 108 -6.95 -9.11 1.14
CA LYS A 108 -8.24 -8.71 0.55
C LYS A 108 -9.10 -7.92 1.53
N SER A 109 -9.14 -8.33 2.80
CA SER A 109 -9.89 -7.60 3.83
C SER A 109 -9.26 -6.24 4.13
N TRP A 110 -7.93 -6.14 4.16
CA TRP A 110 -7.27 -4.85 4.34
C TRP A 110 -7.58 -3.87 3.21
N LEU A 111 -7.55 -4.32 1.96
CA LEU A 111 -7.89 -3.47 0.82
C LEU A 111 -9.32 -2.89 0.93
N LEU A 112 -10.30 -3.75 1.24
CA LEU A 112 -11.70 -3.32 1.42
C LEU A 112 -11.86 -2.36 2.61
N LEU A 113 -11.16 -2.60 3.71
CA LEU A 113 -11.20 -1.75 4.90
C LEU A 113 -10.58 -0.38 4.64
N LEU A 114 -9.40 -0.34 4.02
CA LEU A 114 -8.68 0.90 3.70
C LEU A 114 -9.41 1.73 2.63
N ASN A 115 -10.19 1.09 1.75
CA ASN A 115 -11.03 1.78 0.76
C ASN A 115 -12.42 2.17 1.29
N GLY A 116 -12.80 1.72 2.49
CA GLY A 116 -14.12 2.02 3.07
C GLY A 116 -15.28 1.20 2.49
N GLU A 117 -15.00 0.08 1.82
CA GLU A 117 -16.02 -0.79 1.22
C GLU A 117 -16.63 -1.80 2.22
N THR A 118 -16.49 -1.54 3.52
CA THR A 118 -16.98 -2.44 4.57
C THR A 118 -18.20 -1.84 5.28
N TYR A 119 -19.33 -2.53 5.23
CA TYR A 119 -20.60 -2.12 5.86
C TYR A 119 -20.63 -2.17 7.40
N SER A 120 -19.49 -2.35 8.07
CA SER A 120 -19.42 -2.47 9.53
C SER A 120 -18.92 -1.18 10.16
N ILE A 121 -19.79 -0.50 10.91
CA ILE A 121 -19.51 0.77 11.61
C ILE A 121 -18.25 0.67 12.49
N LYS A 122 -18.05 -0.46 13.18
CA LYS A 122 -16.86 -0.70 14.03
C LYS A 122 -15.55 -0.77 13.24
N LYS A 123 -15.63 -1.03 11.93
CA LYS A 123 -14.49 -1.23 11.03
C LYS A 123 -14.24 -0.03 10.10
N ASP A 124 -15.15 0.97 10.06
CA ASP A 124 -14.96 2.22 9.30
C ASP A 124 -13.74 3.03 9.78
N LYS A 125 -13.30 2.80 11.02
CA LYS A 125 -12.08 3.41 11.58
C LYS A 125 -10.79 3.12 10.81
N TYR A 126 -10.79 2.10 9.94
CA TYR A 126 -9.63 1.74 9.12
C TYR A 126 -9.64 2.43 7.75
N HIS A 127 -10.73 3.11 7.38
CA HIS A 127 -10.87 3.75 6.08
C HIS A 127 -9.97 4.98 5.98
N ILE A 128 -9.09 4.98 4.97
CA ILE A 128 -8.22 6.11 4.67
C ILE A 128 -8.97 7.09 3.77
N ARG A 129 -9.27 8.27 4.30
CA ARG A 129 -10.04 9.31 3.61
C ARG A 129 -9.13 10.28 2.86
N ASN A 130 -9.67 10.90 1.80
CA ASN A 130 -9.01 11.95 1.02
C ASN A 130 -7.62 11.57 0.45
N THR A 131 -7.37 10.27 0.19
CA THR A 131 -6.07 9.75 -0.24
C THR A 131 -5.49 10.50 -1.44
N ARG A 132 -6.28 10.73 -2.49
CA ARG A 132 -5.84 11.49 -3.67
C ARG A 132 -5.38 12.92 -3.34
N LYS A 133 -6.13 13.62 -2.48
CA LYS A 133 -5.79 14.99 -2.06
C LYS A 133 -4.51 15.01 -1.22
N ARG A 134 -4.33 14.02 -0.34
CA ARG A 134 -3.13 13.90 0.51
C ARG A 134 -1.89 13.57 -0.32
N VAL A 135 -2.00 12.64 -1.26
CA VAL A 135 -0.93 12.32 -2.22
C VAL A 135 -0.60 13.55 -3.08
N GLY A 136 -1.63 14.27 -3.58
CA GLY A 136 -1.43 15.51 -4.34
C GLY A 136 -0.72 16.60 -3.53
N LYS A 137 -1.07 16.77 -2.25
CA LYS A 137 -0.37 17.70 -1.34
C LYS A 137 1.11 17.34 -1.22
N SER A 138 1.42 16.05 -1.02
CA SER A 138 2.81 15.61 -0.89
C SER A 138 3.61 15.81 -2.19
N LEU A 139 2.99 15.58 -3.35
CA LEU A 139 3.60 15.87 -4.65
C LEU A 139 3.95 17.35 -4.82
N VAL A 140 3.03 18.26 -4.45
CA VAL A 140 3.26 19.72 -4.48
C VAL A 140 4.42 20.12 -3.57
N GLU A 141 4.48 19.56 -2.35
CA GLU A 141 5.59 19.80 -1.41
C GLU A 141 6.94 19.33 -1.97
N LYS A 142 6.93 18.22 -2.74
CA LYS A 142 8.12 17.68 -3.42
C LYS A 142 8.42 18.33 -4.78
N LYS A 143 7.61 19.31 -5.21
CA LYS A 143 7.74 20.04 -6.49
C LYS A 143 7.59 19.16 -7.76
N TYR A 144 6.66 18.20 -7.73
CA TYR A 144 6.26 17.38 -8.88
C TYR A 144 4.85 17.72 -9.37
#